data_AF-A0A1A8AHM9-F1
#
_entry.id   AF-A0A1A8AHM9-F1
#
_cell.length_a   1.000
_cell.length_b   1.000
_cell.length_c   1.000
_cell.angle_alpha   90.00
_cell.angle_beta   90.00
_cell.angle_gamma   90.00
#
_symmetry.space_group_name_H-M   'P 1'
#
loop_
_entity.id
_entity.type
_entity.pdbx_description
1 polymer ?
#
loop_
_entity_poly.entity_id
_entity_poly.type
_entity_poly.pdbx_seq_one_letter_code
_entity_poly.pdbx_strand_id
1 'polypeptide(L)'
;NIENILKELEKAIEYGDESPASYVSVCRSRIWMGARLALSRKSFQPHWRIDVKFMDDVGKAEGAVDSGGPKREFFTLVLDYLHGSELFVGPENSKFISYCSS
;
A
#
# COMPACT_ATOMS: atom_id res chain seq x y z
N ASN A 1 10.44 17.46 -13.15
CA ASN A 1 11.74 16.83 -12.83
C ASN A 1 11.49 15.82 -11.71
N ILE A 2 11.51 14.52 -12.01
CA ILE A 2 11.17 13.44 -11.05
C ILE A 2 12.14 13.43 -9.86
N GLU A 3 13.42 13.67 -10.10
CA GLU A 3 14.45 13.65 -9.06
C GLU A 3 14.18 14.70 -7.97
N ASN A 4 13.70 15.88 -8.35
CA ASN A 4 13.35 16.91 -7.38
C ASN A 4 12.15 16.51 -6.52
N ILE A 5 11.13 15.87 -7.13
CA ILE A 5 9.97 15.37 -6.39
C ILE A 5 10.41 14.29 -5.40
N LEU A 6 11.25 13.35 -5.84
CA LEU A 6 11.77 12.30 -4.98
C LEU A 6 12.57 12.86 -3.80
N LYS A 7 13.45 13.85 -4.04
CA LYS A 7 14.21 14.51 -2.97
C LYS A 7 13.32 15.23 -1.96
N GLU A 8 12.25 15.89 -2.40
CA GLU A 8 11.32 16.54 -1.47
C GLU A 8 10.52 15.52 -0.64
N LEU A 9 10.09 14.42 -1.26
CA LEU A 9 9.39 13.34 -0.55
C LEU A 9 10.31 12.64 0.44
N GLU A 10 11.58 12.42 0.08
CA GLU A 10 12.57 11.80 0.95
C GLU A 10 12.79 12.60 2.24
N LYS A 11 12.83 13.94 2.17
CA LYS A 11 12.93 14.81 3.35
C LYS A 11 11.74 14.68 4.30
N ALA A 12 10.58 14.28 3.78
CA ALA A 12 9.37 14.12 4.57
C ALA A 12 9.32 12.76 5.27
N ILE A 13 10.16 11.77 4.90
CA ILE A 13 10.15 10.44 5.51
C ILE A 13 11.00 10.44 6.79
N GLU A 14 10.43 9.90 7.86
CA GLU A 14 11.19 9.65 9.09
C GLU A 14 12.04 8.36 8.93
N TYR A 15 13.37 8.49 8.97
CA TYR A 15 14.33 7.39 8.88
C TYR A 15 15.08 7.15 10.18
N GLY A 16 15.35 5.88 10.49
CA GLY A 16 16.07 5.43 11.69
C GLY A 16 15.50 4.13 12.26
N ASP A 17 16.31 3.39 13.03
CA ASP A 17 15.86 2.15 13.68
C ASP A 17 14.79 2.42 14.76
N GLU A 18 14.82 3.60 15.36
CA GLU A 18 13.83 4.08 16.33
C GLU A 18 12.65 4.80 15.65
N SER A 19 12.64 4.94 14.32
CA SER A 19 11.58 5.63 13.63
C SER A 19 10.26 4.88 13.74
N PRO A 20 9.16 5.59 14.03
CA PRO A 20 7.85 4.99 14.16
C PRO A 20 7.41 4.34 12.84
N ALA A 21 6.63 3.28 12.98
CA ALA A 21 6.09 2.54 11.84
C ALA A 21 4.56 2.47 11.91
N SER A 22 3.94 2.63 10.75
CA SER A 22 2.54 2.34 10.52
C SER A 22 2.39 0.84 10.22
N TYR A 23 1.93 0.07 11.22
CA TYR A 23 1.73 -1.37 11.09
C TYR A 23 0.40 -1.70 10.40
N VAL A 24 0.51 -2.46 9.32
CA VAL A 24 -0.60 -2.89 8.46
C VAL A 24 -0.71 -4.42 8.56
N SER A 25 -1.71 -4.90 9.29
CA SER A 25 -2.04 -6.33 9.33
C SER A 25 -3.23 -6.60 8.43
N VAL A 26 -3.06 -7.46 7.42
CA VAL A 26 -4.05 -7.67 6.36
C VAL A 26 -4.10 -9.13 5.92
N CYS A 27 -5.26 -9.56 5.44
CA CYS A 27 -5.43 -10.86 4.81
C CYS A 27 -5.50 -10.69 3.29
N ARG A 28 -4.84 -11.58 2.54
CA ARG A 28 -4.83 -11.55 1.06
C ARG A 28 -6.25 -11.61 0.47
N SER A 29 -7.12 -12.43 1.06
CA SER A 29 -8.53 -12.55 0.63
C SER A 29 -9.36 -11.28 0.86
N ARG A 30 -8.87 -10.33 1.67
CA ARG A 30 -9.56 -9.07 2.02
C ARG A 30 -8.65 -7.86 1.82
N ILE A 31 -7.74 -7.92 0.85
CA ILE A 31 -6.65 -6.95 0.70
C ILE A 31 -7.14 -5.50 0.62
N TRP A 32 -8.16 -5.22 -0.19
CA TRP A 32 -8.72 -3.88 -0.37
C TRP A 32 -9.32 -3.32 0.93
N MET A 33 -10.18 -4.11 1.59
CA MET A 33 -10.82 -3.71 2.83
C MET A 33 -9.78 -3.49 3.93
N GLY A 34 -8.80 -4.40 4.03
CA GLY A 34 -7.70 -4.29 4.99
C GLY A 34 -6.84 -3.05 4.77
N ALA A 35 -6.47 -2.75 3.52
CA ALA A 35 -5.73 -1.56 3.15
C ALA A 35 -6.50 -0.28 3.49
N ARG A 36 -7.78 -0.20 3.06
CA ARG A 36 -8.65 0.94 3.36
C ARG A 36 -8.75 1.18 4.86
N LEU A 37 -9.00 0.15 5.64
CA LEU A 37 -9.10 0.27 7.10
C LEU A 37 -7.77 0.73 7.72
N ALA A 38 -6.64 0.15 7.32
CA ALA A 38 -5.34 0.48 7.87
C ALA A 38 -4.92 1.93 7.58
N LEU A 39 -5.10 2.38 6.33
CA LEU A 39 -4.73 3.72 5.87
C LEU A 39 -5.72 4.80 6.36
N SER A 40 -6.94 4.43 6.72
CA SER A 40 -7.95 5.35 7.26
C SER A 40 -7.87 5.54 8.77
N ARG A 41 -6.94 4.87 9.47
CA ARG A 41 -6.77 5.03 10.93
C ARG A 41 -6.30 6.44 11.23
N LYS A 42 -6.84 7.06 12.29
CA LYS A 42 -6.37 8.37 12.79
C LYS A 42 -4.89 8.38 13.16
N SER A 43 -4.35 7.22 13.53
CA SER A 43 -2.94 7.05 13.89
C SER A 43 -2.02 6.84 12.69
N PHE A 44 -2.57 6.65 11.48
CA PHE A 44 -1.75 6.49 10.29
C PHE A 44 -1.06 7.81 9.97
N GLN A 45 0.25 7.76 9.82
CA GLN A 45 1.06 8.89 9.37
C GLN A 45 1.72 8.54 8.03
N PRO A 46 1.52 9.34 6.97
CA PRO A 46 2.05 9.04 5.64
C PRO A 46 3.59 9.14 5.55
N HIS A 47 4.23 9.84 6.50
CA HIS A 47 5.68 9.98 6.60
C HIS A 47 6.37 8.85 7.39
N TRP A 48 5.59 7.99 8.05
CA TRP A 48 6.14 6.85 8.78
C TRP A 48 6.40 5.68 7.85
N ARG A 49 7.38 4.86 8.23
CA ARG A 49 7.62 3.59 7.55
C ARG A 49 6.36 2.73 7.62
N ILE A 50 5.95 2.13 6.50
CA ILE A 50 4.88 1.14 6.49
C ILE A 50 5.49 -0.25 6.70
N ASP A 51 5.01 -0.96 7.71
CA ASP A 51 5.38 -2.35 7.97
C ASP A 51 4.15 -3.24 7.79
N VAL A 52 4.29 -4.29 6.98
CA VAL A 52 3.16 -5.12 6.55
C VAL A 52 3.31 -6.54 7.06
N LYS A 53 2.24 -7.03 7.68
CA LYS A 53 2.11 -8.40 8.12
C LYS A 53 0.89 -9.05 7.50
N PHE A 54 1.09 -10.08 6.70
CA PHE A 54 0.00 -10.88 6.18
C PHE A 54 -0.51 -11.85 7.25
N MET A 55 -1.82 -11.92 7.37
CA MET A 55 -2.55 -12.76 8.31
C MET A 55 -3.52 -13.63 7.51
N ASP A 56 -3.68 -14.89 7.91
CA ASP A 56 -4.70 -15.75 7.34
C ASP A 56 -6.09 -15.34 7.86
N ASP A 57 -7.12 -16.04 7.36
CA ASP A 57 -8.51 -15.81 7.70
C ASP A 57 -8.86 -16.15 9.16
N VAL A 58 -7.98 -16.90 9.86
CA VAL A 58 -8.10 -17.23 11.29
C VAL A 58 -7.20 -16.38 12.18
N GLY A 59 -6.52 -15.37 11.62
CA GLY A 59 -5.73 -14.39 12.37
C GLY A 59 -4.34 -14.91 12.79
N LYS A 60 -3.80 -15.90 12.11
CA LYS A 60 -2.42 -16.37 12.25
C LYS A 60 -1.55 -15.73 11.17
N ALA A 61 -0.30 -15.42 11.53
CA ALA A 61 0.64 -14.85 10.58
C ALA A 61 0.91 -15.85 9.44
N GLU A 62 0.63 -15.43 8.21
CA GLU A 62 1.11 -16.11 7.02
C GLU A 62 2.62 -15.84 6.98
N GLY A 63 3.44 -16.89 7.03
CA GLY A 63 4.90 -16.76 7.07
C GLY A 63 5.44 -15.93 5.88
N ALA A 64 6.75 -15.64 5.91
CA ALA A 64 7.39 -14.91 4.82
C ALA A 64 7.31 -15.70 3.51
N VAL A 65 6.36 -15.33 2.64
CA VAL A 65 6.35 -15.74 1.23
C VAL A 65 7.11 -14.64 0.52
N ASP A 66 8.38 -14.85 0.14
CA ASP A 66 9.15 -13.74 -0.40
C ASP A 66 9.81 -13.93 -1.77
N SER A 67 9.64 -12.89 -2.58
CA SER A 67 10.47 -12.56 -3.75
C SER A 67 10.84 -11.06 -3.78
N GLY A 68 10.54 -10.27 -2.72
CA GLY A 68 10.98 -8.87 -2.49
C GLY A 68 10.17 -8.02 -1.47
N GLY A 69 9.89 -8.51 -0.28
CA GLY A 69 9.29 -7.89 0.90
C GLY A 69 7.74 -7.89 0.96
N PRO A 70 7.13 -8.18 2.14
CA PRO A 70 5.68 -8.07 2.37
C PRO A 70 5.07 -6.71 2.01
N LYS A 71 5.83 -5.63 2.19
CA LYS A 71 5.42 -4.27 1.80
C LYS A 71 5.21 -4.11 0.30
N ARG A 72 6.12 -4.67 -0.52
CA ARG A 72 6.01 -4.58 -1.98
C ARG A 72 4.81 -5.38 -2.47
N GLU A 73 4.65 -6.61 -1.97
CA GLU A 73 3.50 -7.45 -2.27
C GLU A 73 2.18 -6.75 -1.92
N PHE A 74 2.09 -6.15 -0.73
CA PHE A 74 0.91 -5.39 -0.30
C PHE A 74 0.49 -4.32 -1.31
N PHE A 75 1.41 -3.46 -1.72
CA PHE A 75 1.10 -2.42 -2.70
C PHE A 75 0.75 -2.98 -4.07
N THR A 76 1.43 -4.05 -4.51
CA THR A 76 1.09 -4.73 -5.76
C THR A 76 -0.34 -5.24 -5.74
N LEU A 77 -0.76 -5.97 -4.69
CA LEU A 77 -2.10 -6.51 -4.60
C LEU A 77 -3.19 -5.42 -4.48
N VAL A 78 -2.90 -4.33 -3.76
CA VAL A 78 -3.82 -3.19 -3.66
C VAL A 78 -3.99 -2.52 -5.02
N LEU A 79 -2.88 -2.29 -5.74
CA LEU A 79 -2.92 -1.66 -7.07
C LEU A 79 -3.58 -2.56 -8.11
N ASP A 80 -3.37 -3.87 -8.04
CA ASP A 80 -4.03 -4.85 -8.91
C ASP A 80 -5.56 -4.85 -8.70
N TYR A 81 -6.00 -4.83 -7.43
CA TYR A 81 -7.42 -4.66 -7.11
C TYR A 81 -7.98 -3.36 -7.67
N LEU A 82 -7.27 -2.24 -7.52
CA LEU A 82 -7.70 -0.93 -8.02
C LEU A 82 -7.76 -0.90 -9.55
N HIS A 83 -6.79 -1.52 -10.23
CA HIS A 83 -6.76 -1.63 -11.69
C HIS A 83 -7.96 -2.41 -12.24
N GLY A 84 -8.39 -3.47 -11.56
CA GLY A 84 -9.60 -4.22 -11.91
C GLY A 84 -10.92 -3.61 -11.43
N SER A 85 -10.89 -2.47 -10.73
CA SER A 85 -12.08 -1.83 -10.18
C SER A 85 -12.68 -0.80 -11.13
N GLU A 86 -13.97 -0.49 -10.96
CA GLU A 86 -14.67 0.59 -11.69
C GLU A 86 -14.29 2.00 -11.20
N LEU A 87 -13.34 2.13 -10.26
CA LEU A 87 -12.89 3.43 -9.75
C LEU A 87 -12.03 4.20 -10.74
N PHE A 88 -11.44 3.51 -11.71
CA PHE A 88 -10.58 4.11 -12.73
C PHE A 88 -11.04 3.66 -14.12
N VAL A 89 -11.01 4.59 -15.07
CA VAL A 89 -11.30 4.33 -16.48
C VAL A 89 -10.14 4.75 -17.36
N GLY A 90 -9.98 4.05 -18.48
CA GLY A 90 -8.99 4.37 -19.49
C GLY A 90 -9.22 3.53 -20.75
N PRO A 91 -8.73 3.96 -21.91
CA PRO A 91 -8.75 3.14 -23.12
C PRO A 91 -7.98 1.82 -22.91
N GLU A 92 -8.43 0.72 -23.52
CA GLU A 92 -7.86 -0.65 -23.38
C GLU A 92 -6.36 -0.77 -23.74
N ASN A 93 -5.77 0.25 -24.36
CA ASN A 93 -4.35 0.28 -24.75
C ASN A 93 -3.59 1.50 -24.21
N SER A 94 -4.16 2.19 -23.21
CA SER A 94 -3.52 3.32 -22.54
C SER A 94 -2.68 2.86 -21.36
N LYS A 95 -1.49 3.45 -21.18
CA LYS A 95 -0.69 3.30 -19.95
C LYS A 95 -1.19 4.17 -18.80
N PHE A 96 -2.19 5.01 -19.06
CA PHE A 96 -2.75 5.96 -18.11
C PHE A 96 -4.23 5.66 -17.90
N ILE A 97 -4.60 5.58 -16.63
CA ILE A 97 -5.98 5.48 -16.16
C ILE A 97 -6.34 6.77 -15.42
N SER A 98 -7.59 7.18 -15.51
CA SER A 98 -8.14 8.36 -14.84
C SER A 98 -9.14 7.93 -13.78
N TYR A 99 -9.13 8.62 -12.65
CA TYR A 99 -10.12 8.39 -11.60
C TYR A 99 -11.52 8.77 -12.10
N CYS A 100 -12.49 7.87 -11.95
CA CYS A 100 -13.90 8.15 -12.18
C CYS A 100 -14.45 8.95 -11.00
N SER A 101 -14.42 10.28 -11.07
CA SER A 101 -15.29 11.09 -10.23
C SER A 101 -16.69 11.10 -10.84
N SER A 102 -17.58 10.25 -10.33
CA SER A 102 -19.03 10.46 -10.44
C SER A 102 -19.47 11.72 -9.71
#